data_AF-A0A2V4DUD8-F1
#
_entry.id   AF-A0A2V4DUD8-F1
#
_cell.length_a   1.000
_cell.length_b   1.000
_cell.length_c   1.000
_cell.angle_alpha   90.00
_cell.angle_beta   90.00
_cell.angle_gamma   90.00
#
_symmetry.space_group_name_H-M   'P 1'
#
loop_
_entity.id
_entity.type
_entity.pdbx_description
1 polymer ?
#
loop_
_entity_poly.entity_id
_entity_poly.type
_entity_poly.pdbx_seq_one_letter_code
_entity_poly.pdbx_strand_id
1 'polypeptide(L)'
;MLTDYRPPLLADSFWVTFRMMFKEEWRQNIDFAKKRHIALFPVMLALLSLILTVGLRYLTGEVLITAEAEKQAFSWDQLKLYMHGGIFAFSLSMGSFAFIGRVMVSQRAGGKNYLLAIPAVQPLDLVTNYFAYYAKEVSYYVLMLLVPAVIGMGGGILLEQYAGLSTPLEWASLPVVLFALTTTLTEGLALSFIASALFSRGGKMVLHYSGNWDFNWITWCVANC
;
A
#
# COMPACT_ATOMS: atom_id res chain seq x y z
N MET A 1 18.06 -23.64 -38.03
CA MET A 1 16.69 -23.63 -37.47
C MET A 1 16.51 -22.30 -36.74
N LEU A 2 15.90 -21.32 -37.40
CA LEU A 2 15.42 -20.13 -36.73
C LEU A 2 14.08 -20.52 -36.14
N THR A 3 14.03 -20.76 -34.83
CA THR A 3 12.76 -20.89 -34.11
C THR A 3 11.98 -19.60 -34.29
N ASP A 4 10.78 -19.72 -34.87
CA ASP A 4 9.81 -18.63 -34.99
C ASP A 4 9.53 -18.06 -33.59
N TYR A 5 10.22 -16.97 -33.24
CA TYR A 5 10.05 -16.30 -31.95
C TYR A 5 8.75 -15.53 -31.99
N ARG A 6 7.68 -16.17 -31.53
CA ARG A 6 6.42 -15.49 -31.25
C ARG A 6 6.53 -14.86 -29.87
N PRO A 7 6.34 -13.54 -29.74
CA PRO A 7 6.27 -12.93 -28.42
C PRO A 7 5.15 -13.62 -27.63
N PRO A 8 5.41 -14.05 -26.38
CA PRO A 8 4.42 -14.73 -25.58
C PRO A 8 3.20 -13.84 -25.35
N LEU A 9 2.01 -14.45 -25.28
CA LEU A 9 0.77 -13.74 -24.97
C LEU A 9 0.88 -13.05 -23.60
N LEU A 10 0.15 -11.94 -23.45
CA LEU A 10 0.15 -11.12 -22.23
C LEU A 10 -0.17 -11.97 -20.98
N ALA A 11 -1.16 -12.86 -21.08
CA ALA A 11 -1.60 -13.71 -19.97
C ALA A 11 -0.50 -14.67 -19.49
N ASP A 12 0.22 -15.30 -20.43
CA ASP A 12 1.26 -16.30 -20.12
C ASP A 12 2.49 -15.64 -19.49
N SER A 13 2.85 -14.46 -19.99
CA SER A 13 4.03 -13.70 -19.53
C SER A 13 3.78 -12.99 -18.21
N PHE A 14 2.55 -12.50 -18.00
CA PHE A 14 2.16 -11.76 -16.81
C PHE A 14 2.33 -12.61 -15.56
N TRP A 15 1.79 -13.83 -15.53
CA TRP A 15 1.78 -14.63 -14.32
C TRP A 15 3.18 -15.03 -13.87
N VAL A 16 4.05 -15.39 -14.83
CA VAL A 16 5.45 -15.72 -14.56
C VAL A 16 6.18 -14.51 -14.01
N THR A 17 6.01 -13.35 -14.65
CA THR A 17 6.65 -12.10 -14.25
C THR A 17 6.18 -11.63 -12.88
N PHE A 18 4.87 -11.62 -12.65
CA PHE A 18 4.25 -11.29 -11.37
C PHE A 18 4.77 -12.21 -10.25
N ARG A 19 4.77 -13.52 -10.46
CA ARG A 19 5.24 -14.49 -9.45
C ARG A 19 6.73 -14.30 -9.13
N MET A 20 7.57 -14.07 -10.14
CA MET A 20 8.99 -13.83 -9.93
C MET A 20 9.23 -12.51 -9.19
N MET A 21 8.56 -11.43 -9.59
CA MET A 21 8.64 -10.13 -8.91
C MET A 21 8.14 -10.21 -7.46
N PHE A 22 7.00 -10.86 -7.22
CA PHE A 22 6.44 -11.03 -5.89
C PHE A 22 7.36 -11.87 -4.99
N LYS A 23 7.93 -12.96 -5.52
CA LYS A 23 8.88 -13.80 -4.79
C LYS A 23 10.17 -13.06 -4.47
N GLU A 24 10.67 -12.24 -5.38
CA GLU A 24 11.88 -11.45 -5.18
C GLU A 24 11.66 -10.35 -4.14
N GLU A 25 10.54 -9.64 -4.21
CA GLU A 25 10.17 -8.64 -3.19
C GLU A 25 10.02 -9.30 -1.80
N TRP A 26 9.37 -10.47 -1.75
CA TRP A 26 9.24 -11.24 -0.52
C TRP A 26 10.60 -11.68 0.04
N ARG A 27 11.50 -12.15 -0.81
CA ARG A 27 12.87 -12.51 -0.43
C ARG A 27 13.61 -11.29 0.11
N GLN A 28 13.54 -10.15 -0.58
CA GLN A 28 14.15 -8.90 -0.13
C GLN A 28 13.60 -8.48 1.22
N ASN A 29 12.27 -8.53 1.42
CA ASN A 29 11.68 -8.18 2.70
C ASN A 29 12.15 -9.12 3.83
N ILE A 30 12.35 -10.41 3.55
CA ILE A 30 12.94 -11.37 4.49
C ILE A 30 14.41 -11.07 4.78
N ASP A 31 15.18 -10.67 3.76
CA ASP A 31 16.62 -10.41 3.89
C ASP A 31 16.90 -9.07 4.59
N PHE A 32 16.06 -8.06 4.36
CA PHE A 32 16.15 -6.74 5.01
C PHE A 32 15.75 -6.81 6.50
N ALA A 33 14.71 -7.56 6.83
CA ALA A 33 14.31 -7.76 8.21
C ALA A 33 14.91 -9.07 8.73
N LYS A 34 16.12 -9.01 9.33
CA LYS A 34 16.73 -10.15 10.05
C LYS A 34 15.64 -10.99 10.73
N LYS A 35 15.47 -12.26 10.32
CA LYS A 35 14.44 -13.30 10.61
C LYS A 35 13.43 -13.13 11.77
N ARG A 36 13.73 -12.37 12.82
CA ARG A 36 12.90 -12.15 14.01
C ARG A 36 11.99 -10.90 13.92
N HIS A 37 12.27 -9.94 13.03
CA HIS A 37 11.55 -8.66 12.97
C HIS A 37 10.58 -8.52 11.78
N ILE A 38 10.51 -9.49 10.85
CA ILE A 38 9.61 -9.46 9.67
C ILE A 38 8.14 -9.37 10.08
N ALA A 39 7.75 -10.15 11.09
CA ALA A 39 6.36 -10.20 11.55
C ALA A 39 5.96 -9.00 12.41
N LEU A 40 6.91 -8.18 12.89
CA LEU A 40 6.59 -7.08 13.80
C LEU A 40 5.71 -6.03 13.14
N PHE A 41 5.93 -5.72 11.86
CA PHE A 41 5.13 -4.71 11.17
C PHE A 41 3.65 -5.14 11.00
N PRO A 42 3.34 -6.33 10.43
CA PRO A 42 1.96 -6.82 10.37
C PRO A 42 1.33 -7.03 11.76
N VAL A 43 2.10 -7.50 12.74
CA VAL A 43 1.59 -7.71 14.10
C VAL A 43 1.27 -6.37 14.77
N MET A 44 2.12 -5.36 14.60
CA MET A 44 1.85 -4.01 15.12
C MET A 44 0.59 -3.41 14.48
N LEU A 45 0.39 -3.60 13.17
CA LEU A 45 -0.85 -3.20 12.50
C LEU A 45 -2.07 -3.94 13.03
N ALA A 46 -1.97 -5.26 13.23
CA ALA A 46 -3.04 -6.04 13.83
C ALA A 46 -3.37 -5.57 15.25
N LEU A 47 -2.36 -5.30 16.08
CA LEU A 47 -2.54 -4.77 17.43
C LEU A 47 -3.14 -3.37 17.43
N LEU A 48 -2.67 -2.47 16.57
CA LEU A 48 -3.23 -1.13 16.43
C LEU A 48 -4.69 -1.20 16.00
N SER A 49 -5.00 -2.05 15.00
CA SER A 49 -6.37 -2.27 14.55
C SER A 49 -7.25 -2.84 15.66
N LEU A 50 -6.74 -3.78 16.46
CA LEU A 50 -7.45 -4.33 17.61
C LEU A 50 -7.77 -3.24 18.64
N ILE A 51 -6.79 -2.40 18.99
CA ILE A 51 -6.97 -1.28 19.93
C ILE A 51 -8.01 -0.29 19.39
N LEU A 52 -7.97 0.03 18.09
CA LEU A 52 -8.96 0.90 17.46
C LEU A 52 -10.37 0.28 17.45
N THR A 53 -10.49 -1.02 17.19
CA THR A 53 -11.78 -1.73 17.23
C THR A 53 -12.37 -1.73 18.64
N VAL A 54 -11.56 -1.98 19.67
CA VAL A 54 -12.02 -1.87 21.07
C VAL A 54 -12.31 -0.42 21.45
N GLY A 55 -11.55 0.53 20.91
CA GLY A 55 -11.75 1.97 21.07
C GLY A 55 -13.03 2.50 20.43
N LEU A 56 -13.56 1.79 19.43
CA LEU A 56 -14.71 2.22 18.63
C LEU A 56 -15.95 2.51 19.47
N ARG A 57 -16.19 1.71 20.52
CA ARG A 57 -17.30 1.90 21.48
C ARG A 57 -17.27 3.27 22.18
N TYR A 58 -16.08 3.83 22.39
CA TYR A 58 -15.91 5.16 22.99
C TYR A 58 -16.14 6.26 21.96
N LEU A 59 -15.77 6.00 20.71
CA LEU A 59 -15.95 6.93 19.58
C LEU A 59 -17.42 7.04 19.15
N THR A 60 -18.18 5.94 19.21
CA THR A 60 -19.60 5.87 18.81
C THR A 60 -20.58 6.21 19.93
N GLY A 61 -20.09 6.39 21.17
CA GLY A 61 -20.89 6.87 22.31
C GLY A 61 -21.69 5.80 23.05
N GLU A 62 -21.47 4.51 22.79
CA GLU A 62 -22.25 3.40 23.39
C GLU A 62 -22.06 3.27 24.92
N VAL A 63 -20.94 3.78 25.45
CA VAL A 63 -20.59 3.69 26.88
C VAL A 63 -21.15 4.86 27.72
N LEU A 64 -21.64 5.94 27.11
CA LEU A 64 -22.13 7.13 27.82
C LEU A 64 -23.64 7.04 28.08
N ILE A 65 -24.01 6.25 29.09
CA ILE A 65 -25.40 6.00 29.53
C ILE A 65 -25.96 7.19 30.37
N THR A 66 -25.74 8.43 29.96
CA THR A 66 -26.31 9.60 30.65
C THR A 66 -26.86 10.64 29.67
N ALA A 67 -28.19 10.65 29.58
CA ALA A 67 -29.16 11.73 29.28
C ALA A 67 -28.89 12.83 28.23
N GLU A 68 -27.84 12.76 27.43
CA GLU A 68 -27.61 13.67 26.30
C GLU A 68 -27.16 12.82 25.10
N ALA A 69 -28.10 12.48 24.23
CA ALA A 69 -27.87 11.82 22.94
C ALA A 69 -27.03 12.67 21.94
N GLU A 70 -26.27 13.64 22.45
CA GLU A 70 -25.60 14.71 21.71
C GLU A 70 -24.07 14.59 21.71
N LYS A 71 -23.47 13.65 22.46
CA LYS A 71 -22.01 13.49 22.55
C LYS A 71 -21.46 12.28 21.79
N GLN A 72 -21.94 12.03 20.57
CA GLN A 72 -21.22 11.16 19.64
C GLN A 72 -19.97 11.91 19.15
N ALA A 73 -18.78 11.36 19.35
CA ALA A 73 -17.54 12.00 18.91
C ALA A 73 -17.42 12.01 17.37
N PHE A 74 -17.95 10.97 16.70
CA PHE A 74 -18.02 10.87 15.25
C PHE A 74 -19.28 10.15 14.78
N SER A 75 -19.87 10.58 13.67
CA SER A 75 -20.93 9.83 13.01
C SER A 75 -20.38 8.64 12.22
N TRP A 76 -21.20 7.61 11.99
CA TRP A 76 -20.82 6.43 11.22
C TRP A 76 -20.34 6.75 9.80
N ASP A 77 -20.91 7.78 9.17
CA ASP A 77 -20.52 8.19 7.82
C ASP A 77 -19.17 8.92 7.81
N GLN A 78 -18.89 9.73 8.83
CA GLN A 78 -17.59 10.38 9.00
C GLN A 78 -16.49 9.36 9.26
N LEU A 79 -16.76 8.35 10.08
CA LEU A 79 -15.80 7.28 10.36
C LEU A 79 -15.43 6.50 9.08
N LYS A 80 -16.45 6.13 8.29
CA LYS A 80 -16.23 5.48 6.99
C LYS A 80 -15.42 6.38 6.06
N LEU A 81 -15.77 7.66 5.97
CA LEU A 81 -15.06 8.62 5.13
C LEU A 81 -13.59 8.77 5.53
N TYR A 82 -13.26 8.86 6.82
CA TYR A 82 -11.88 8.96 7.29
C TYR A 82 -11.09 7.68 7.07
N MET A 83 -11.73 6.52 7.22
CA MET A 83 -11.10 5.24 6.95
C MET A 83 -10.74 5.10 5.46
N HIS A 84 -11.70 5.36 4.57
CA HIS A 84 -11.46 5.38 3.12
C HIS A 84 -10.46 6.47 2.71
N GLY A 85 -10.61 7.68 3.25
CA GLY A 85 -9.70 8.80 2.98
C GLY A 85 -8.28 8.55 3.44
N GLY A 86 -8.09 7.93 4.62
CA GLY A 86 -6.78 7.55 5.15
C GLY A 86 -6.09 6.50 4.29
N ILE A 87 -6.81 5.44 3.89
CA ILE A 87 -6.26 4.40 3.00
C ILE A 87 -5.99 4.96 1.60
N PHE A 88 -6.85 5.83 1.09
CA PHE A 88 -6.64 6.51 -0.18
C PHE A 88 -5.37 7.38 -0.14
N ALA A 89 -5.20 8.21 0.89
CA ALA A 89 -3.99 9.03 1.06
C ALA A 89 -2.71 8.18 1.25
N PHE A 90 -2.81 7.10 2.03
CA PHE A 90 -1.72 6.13 2.19
C PHE A 90 -1.32 5.51 0.84
N SER A 91 -2.30 5.07 0.05
CA SER A 91 -2.06 4.46 -1.26
C SER A 91 -1.43 5.44 -2.26
N LEU A 92 -1.86 6.71 -2.27
CA LEU A 92 -1.24 7.77 -3.06
C LEU A 92 0.23 8.00 -2.67
N SER A 93 0.52 7.98 -1.36
CA SER A 93 1.86 8.21 -0.83
C SER A 93 2.81 7.08 -1.26
N MET A 94 2.40 5.83 -1.06
CA MET A 94 3.19 4.65 -1.40
C MET A 94 3.41 4.50 -2.91
N GLY A 95 2.37 4.71 -3.72
CA GLY A 95 2.50 4.66 -5.18
C GLY A 95 3.49 5.70 -5.74
N SER A 96 3.55 6.88 -5.12
CA SER A 96 4.45 7.97 -5.55
C SER A 96 5.91 7.66 -5.23
N PHE A 97 6.17 7.05 -4.06
CA PHE A 97 7.51 6.58 -3.69
C PHE A 97 8.01 5.46 -4.60
N ALA A 98 7.14 4.58 -5.10
CA ALA A 98 7.51 3.54 -6.05
C ALA A 98 8.04 4.11 -7.39
N PHE A 99 7.65 5.34 -7.78
CA PHE A 99 8.19 6.02 -8.96
C PHE A 99 9.50 6.77 -8.65
N ILE A 100 9.54 7.55 -7.56
CA ILE A 100 10.73 8.30 -7.14
C ILE A 100 11.90 7.35 -6.81
N GLY A 101 11.60 6.21 -6.19
CA GLY A 101 12.56 5.15 -5.89
C GLY A 101 13.26 4.60 -7.14
N ARG A 102 12.58 4.54 -8.29
CA ARG A 102 13.23 4.12 -9.55
C ARG A 102 14.27 5.12 -10.02
N VAL A 103 13.98 6.42 -9.90
CA VAL A 103 14.95 7.48 -10.23
C VAL A 103 16.15 7.42 -9.27
N MET A 104 15.91 7.29 -7.96
CA MET A 104 16.97 7.23 -6.95
C MET A 104 17.84 5.95 -7.05
N VAL A 105 17.24 4.79 -7.29
CA VAL A 105 17.97 3.52 -7.46
C VAL A 105 18.75 3.53 -8.77
N SER A 106 18.20 4.08 -9.86
CA SER A 106 18.94 4.20 -11.13
C SER A 106 20.20 5.09 -11.01
N GLN A 107 20.16 6.11 -10.14
CA GLN A 107 21.27 7.01 -9.87
C GLN A 107 22.33 6.37 -8.95
N ARG A 108 21.92 5.56 -7.97
CA ARG A 108 22.84 4.90 -7.02
C ARG A 108 23.43 3.56 -7.51
N ALA A 109 22.69 2.81 -8.34
CA ALA A 109 23.07 1.45 -8.75
C ALA A 109 23.98 1.38 -10.01
N GLY A 110 24.50 2.52 -10.48
CA GLY A 110 25.61 2.59 -11.44
C GLY A 110 25.58 1.55 -12.56
N GLY A 111 24.50 1.51 -13.37
CA GLY A 111 24.42 0.76 -14.63
C GLY A 111 24.61 -0.77 -14.59
N LYS A 112 24.93 -1.39 -13.44
CA LYS A 112 25.32 -2.81 -13.35
C LYS A 112 24.68 -3.49 -12.12
N ASN A 113 23.38 -3.80 -12.18
CA ASN A 113 22.71 -4.94 -11.50
C ASN A 113 21.20 -4.74 -11.22
N TYR A 114 20.38 -4.33 -12.19
CA TYR A 114 18.92 -4.38 -11.99
C TYR A 114 18.14 -4.81 -13.25
N LEU A 115 18.73 -5.71 -14.05
CA LEU A 115 18.12 -6.25 -15.27
C LEU A 115 16.81 -7.02 -15.02
N LEU A 116 16.56 -7.47 -13.79
CA LEU A 116 15.36 -8.21 -13.41
C LEU A 116 14.34 -7.40 -12.59
N ALA A 117 14.63 -6.15 -12.22
CA ALA A 117 13.74 -5.42 -11.32
C ALA A 117 13.54 -3.95 -11.67
N ILE A 118 14.06 -3.47 -12.80
CA ILE A 118 13.58 -2.25 -13.44
C ILE A 118 12.59 -2.66 -14.55
N PRO A 119 11.32 -2.17 -14.51
CA PRO A 119 10.30 -2.48 -15.51
C PRO A 119 10.71 -2.15 -16.96
N ALA A 120 11.69 -1.26 -17.13
CA ALA A 120 12.14 -0.75 -18.43
C ALA A 120 13.30 -1.54 -19.07
N VAL A 121 13.97 -2.45 -18.35
CA VAL A 121 15.07 -3.29 -18.91
C VAL A 121 14.66 -4.75 -19.15
N GLN A 122 13.51 -5.17 -18.63
CA GLN A 122 12.99 -6.50 -18.92
C GLN A 122 12.46 -6.51 -20.37
N PRO A 123 12.85 -7.49 -21.21
CA PRO A 123 12.45 -7.59 -22.61
C PRO A 123 11.00 -8.10 -22.76
N LEU A 124 10.07 -7.44 -22.07
CA LEU A 124 8.64 -7.68 -22.12
C LEU A 124 7.93 -6.41 -22.61
N ASP A 125 6.72 -6.59 -23.14
CA ASP A 125 5.90 -5.46 -23.57
C ASP A 125 5.65 -4.51 -22.39
N LEU A 126 5.79 -3.21 -22.66
CA LEU A 126 5.77 -2.13 -21.67
C LEU A 126 4.47 -2.17 -20.84
N VAL A 127 3.35 -2.48 -21.50
CA VAL A 127 2.02 -2.61 -20.88
C VAL A 127 1.99 -3.73 -19.85
N THR A 128 2.57 -4.90 -20.17
CA THR A 128 2.63 -6.06 -19.28
C THR A 128 3.42 -5.76 -18.03
N ASN A 129 4.55 -5.07 -18.17
CA ASN A 129 5.41 -4.74 -17.04
C ASN A 129 4.68 -3.78 -16.10
N TYR A 130 4.15 -2.66 -16.57
CA TYR A 130 3.43 -1.72 -15.71
C TYR A 130 2.24 -2.38 -14.98
N PHE A 131 1.51 -3.25 -15.67
CA PHE A 131 0.40 -3.99 -15.06
C PHE A 131 0.87 -5.00 -14.01
N ALA A 132 1.95 -5.75 -14.26
CA ALA A 132 2.56 -6.66 -13.29
C ALA A 132 3.07 -5.95 -12.04
N TYR A 133 3.68 -4.77 -12.20
CA TYR A 133 4.10 -3.93 -11.08
C TYR A 133 2.90 -3.45 -10.25
N TYR A 134 1.87 -2.94 -10.91
CA TYR A 134 0.64 -2.51 -10.24
C TYR A 134 -0.02 -3.66 -9.45
N ALA A 135 -0.20 -4.82 -10.09
CA ALA A 135 -0.78 -6.00 -9.45
C ALA A 135 0.06 -6.47 -8.26
N LYS A 136 1.39 -6.41 -8.36
CA LYS A 136 2.32 -6.73 -7.26
C LYS A 136 2.10 -5.81 -6.07
N GLU A 137 2.08 -4.50 -6.29
CA GLU A 137 1.85 -3.51 -5.23
C GLU A 137 0.50 -3.71 -4.53
N VAL A 138 -0.59 -3.85 -5.29
CA VAL A 138 -1.93 -4.12 -4.75
C VAL A 138 -1.93 -5.40 -3.89
N SER A 139 -1.41 -6.50 -4.43
CA SER A 139 -1.37 -7.78 -3.72
C SER A 139 -0.54 -7.70 -2.45
N TYR A 140 0.57 -7.00 -2.49
CA TYR A 140 1.46 -6.84 -1.35
C TYR A 140 0.81 -6.02 -0.23
N TYR A 141 0.15 -4.90 -0.55
CA TYR A 141 -0.56 -4.11 0.47
C TYR A 141 -1.78 -4.82 1.02
N VAL A 142 -2.52 -5.57 0.21
CA VAL A 142 -3.62 -6.39 0.72
C VAL A 142 -3.09 -7.40 1.75
N LEU A 143 -2.02 -8.13 1.43
CA LEU A 143 -1.48 -9.17 2.29
C LEU A 143 -0.75 -8.63 3.54
N MET A 144 0.03 -7.56 3.41
CA MET A 144 0.86 -7.03 4.51
C MET A 144 0.18 -5.94 5.34
N LEU A 145 -0.87 -5.29 4.82
CA LEU A 145 -1.57 -4.19 5.52
C LEU A 145 -3.03 -4.53 5.82
N LEU A 146 -3.85 -4.85 4.81
CA LEU A 146 -5.29 -5.03 5.02
C LEU A 146 -5.62 -6.32 5.77
N VAL A 147 -5.02 -7.45 5.36
CA VAL A 147 -5.24 -8.74 6.01
C VAL A 147 -4.90 -8.69 7.51
N PRO A 148 -3.71 -8.24 7.95
CA PRO A 148 -3.41 -8.14 9.37
C PRO A 148 -4.31 -7.14 10.11
N ALA A 149 -4.71 -6.02 9.47
CA ALA A 149 -5.68 -5.11 10.06
C ALA A 149 -7.04 -5.80 10.30
N VAL A 150 -7.59 -6.51 9.31
CA VAL A 150 -8.86 -7.25 9.45
C VAL A 150 -8.76 -8.38 10.47
N ILE A 151 -7.61 -9.07 10.55
CA ILE A 151 -7.34 -10.05 11.62
C ILE A 151 -7.36 -9.36 12.99
N GLY A 152 -6.77 -8.17 13.11
CA GLY A 152 -6.82 -7.34 14.32
C GLY A 152 -8.24 -6.96 14.72
N MET A 153 -9.08 -6.56 13.76
CA MET A 153 -10.50 -6.29 13.99
C MET A 153 -11.25 -7.53 14.48
N GLY A 154 -11.02 -8.69 13.86
CA GLY A 154 -11.58 -9.97 14.30
C GLY A 154 -11.10 -10.35 15.71
N GLY A 155 -9.85 -10.05 16.04
CA GLY A 155 -9.32 -10.19 17.40
C GLY A 155 -10.04 -9.29 18.43
N GLY A 156 -10.44 -8.09 18.03
CA GLY A 156 -11.28 -7.19 18.84
C GLY A 156 -12.65 -7.79 19.16
N ILE A 157 -13.31 -8.39 18.15
CA ILE A 157 -14.62 -9.06 18.34
C ILE A 157 -14.48 -10.33 19.19
N LEU A 158 -13.38 -11.09 19.05
CA LEU A 158 -13.12 -12.22 19.96
C LEU A 158 -12.93 -11.76 21.39
N LEU A 159 -12.21 -10.64 21.61
CA LEU A 159 -12.00 -10.10 22.94
C LEU A 159 -13.32 -9.67 23.60
N GLU A 160 -14.29 -9.18 22.82
CA GLU A 160 -15.66 -8.93 23.29
C GLU A 160 -16.32 -10.18 23.90
N GLN A 161 -16.22 -11.33 23.22
CA GLN A 161 -16.81 -12.58 23.70
C GLN A 161 -16.21 -13.07 25.03
N TYR A 162 -14.93 -12.81 25.25
CA TYR A 162 -14.23 -13.23 26.48
C TYR A 162 -14.27 -12.19 27.61
N ALA A 163 -14.30 -10.90 27.29
CA ALA A 163 -14.20 -9.80 28.25
C ALA A 163 -15.52 -9.05 28.50
N GLY A 164 -16.61 -9.41 27.79
CA GLY A 164 -17.94 -8.81 27.97
C GLY A 164 -18.02 -7.35 27.55
N LEU A 165 -17.16 -6.91 26.63
CA LEU A 165 -17.13 -5.54 26.11
C LEU A 165 -18.01 -5.46 24.87
N SER A 166 -19.09 -4.68 24.85
CA SER A 166 -19.87 -4.51 23.62
C SER A 166 -19.04 -3.77 22.56
N THR A 167 -18.88 -4.38 21.39
CA THR A 167 -18.35 -3.69 20.21
C THR A 167 -19.41 -3.68 19.11
N PRO A 168 -19.59 -2.55 18.40
CA PRO A 168 -20.65 -2.42 17.41
C PRO A 168 -20.34 -3.12 16.08
N LEU A 169 -19.38 -4.06 16.04
CA LEU A 169 -18.85 -4.64 14.80
C LEU A 169 -19.24 -6.12 14.65
N GLU A 170 -19.96 -6.45 13.57
CA GLU A 170 -20.38 -7.82 13.31
C GLU A 170 -19.36 -8.60 12.47
N TRP A 171 -19.29 -9.92 12.68
CA TRP A 171 -18.44 -10.84 11.89
C TRP A 171 -18.71 -10.79 10.38
N ALA A 172 -19.95 -10.55 9.98
CA ALA A 172 -20.34 -10.43 8.58
C ALA A 172 -19.78 -9.17 7.90
N SER A 173 -19.42 -8.15 8.67
CA SER A 173 -18.91 -6.87 8.15
C SER A 173 -17.43 -6.92 7.77
N LEU A 174 -16.64 -7.81 8.38
CA LEU A 174 -15.20 -7.94 8.11
C LEU A 174 -14.85 -8.17 6.63
N PRO A 175 -15.47 -9.14 5.91
CA PRO A 175 -15.18 -9.32 4.50
C PRO A 175 -15.63 -8.12 3.65
N VAL A 176 -16.75 -7.47 4.01
CA VAL A 176 -17.24 -6.28 3.29
C VAL A 176 -16.25 -5.12 3.42
N VAL A 177 -15.75 -4.88 4.63
CA VAL A 177 -14.73 -3.86 4.90
C VAL A 177 -13.44 -4.19 4.15
N LEU A 178 -13.00 -5.46 4.14
CA LEU A 178 -11.82 -5.87 3.38
C LEU A 178 -11.97 -5.54 1.89
N PHE A 179 -13.09 -5.90 1.27
CA PHE A 179 -13.34 -5.60 -0.14
C PHE A 179 -13.43 -4.09 -0.41
N ALA A 180 -14.17 -3.35 0.41
CA ALA A 180 -14.34 -1.91 0.25
C ALA A 180 -13.03 -1.13 0.40
N LEU A 181 -12.16 -1.54 1.33
CA LEU A 181 -10.85 -0.91 1.50
C LEU A 181 -9.87 -1.33 0.42
N THR A 182 -9.99 -2.56 -0.10
CA THR A 182 -9.20 -3.01 -1.24
C THR A 182 -9.51 -2.19 -2.49
N THR A 183 -10.79 -1.90 -2.77
CA THR A 183 -11.16 -1.06 -3.92
C THR A 183 -10.63 0.35 -3.79
N THR A 184 -10.75 0.99 -2.61
CA THR A 184 -10.19 2.34 -2.39
C THR A 184 -8.66 2.37 -2.49
N LEU A 185 -7.98 1.35 -1.98
CA LEU A 185 -6.53 1.23 -2.12
C LEU A 185 -6.12 1.07 -3.58
N THR A 186 -6.86 0.25 -4.33
CA THR A 186 -6.66 0.00 -5.77
C THR A 186 -6.84 1.30 -6.56
N GLU A 187 -7.88 2.09 -6.26
CA GLU A 187 -8.13 3.40 -6.87
C GLU A 187 -7.00 4.40 -6.61
N GLY A 188 -6.56 4.57 -5.36
CA GLY A 188 -5.51 5.53 -5.05
C GLY A 188 -4.14 5.12 -5.59
N LEU A 189 -3.83 3.83 -5.66
CA LEU A 189 -2.65 3.34 -6.39
C LEU A 189 -2.76 3.62 -7.88
N ALA A 190 -3.90 3.34 -8.51
CA ALA A 190 -4.10 3.59 -9.93
C ALA A 190 -3.88 5.07 -10.27
N LEU A 191 -4.44 5.98 -9.47
CA LEU A 191 -4.23 7.42 -9.62
C LEU A 191 -2.77 7.82 -9.45
N SER A 192 -2.06 7.24 -8.47
CA SER A 192 -0.64 7.51 -8.27
C SER A 192 0.22 7.08 -9.47
N PHE A 193 -0.08 5.92 -10.06
CA PHE A 193 0.60 5.45 -11.27
C PHE A 193 0.31 6.34 -12.48
N ILE A 194 -0.95 6.76 -12.66
CA ILE A 194 -1.34 7.69 -13.73
C ILE A 194 -0.65 9.04 -13.55
N ALA A 195 -0.66 9.61 -12.35
CA ALA A 195 0.01 10.87 -12.04
C ALA A 195 1.51 10.79 -12.33
N SER A 196 2.15 9.69 -11.94
CA SER A 196 3.55 9.42 -12.22
C SER A 196 3.85 9.32 -13.72
N ALA A 197 2.99 8.67 -14.49
CA ALA A 197 3.12 8.56 -15.94
C ALA A 197 2.93 9.91 -16.66
N LEU A 198 1.96 10.73 -16.21
CA LEU A 198 1.72 12.08 -16.72
C LEU A 198 2.91 13.00 -16.43
N PHE A 199 3.43 12.98 -15.21
CA PHE A 199 4.59 13.79 -14.81
C PHE A 199 5.86 13.41 -15.60
N SER A 200 6.07 12.11 -15.85
CA SER A 200 7.19 11.63 -16.65
C SER A 200 7.15 12.09 -18.12
N ARG A 201 5.96 12.32 -18.69
CA ARG A 201 5.80 12.88 -20.06
C ARG A 201 5.85 14.41 -20.07
N GLY A 202 5.52 15.05 -18.96
CA GLY A 202 5.44 16.49 -18.77
C GLY A 202 6.77 17.22 -18.57
N GLY A 203 7.93 16.56 -18.73
CA GLY A 203 9.27 17.15 -18.62
C GLY A 203 9.57 18.36 -19.53
N LYS A 204 8.59 18.81 -20.34
CA LYS A 204 8.64 20.09 -21.07
C LYS A 204 8.06 21.29 -20.31
N MET A 205 7.41 21.10 -19.16
CA MET A 205 6.78 22.22 -18.42
C MET A 205 7.60 22.71 -17.21
N VAL A 206 8.76 22.08 -16.92
CA VAL A 206 9.68 22.49 -15.83
C VAL A 206 11.04 22.99 -16.37
N LEU A 207 11.25 23.01 -17.69
CA LEU A 207 12.45 23.62 -18.30
C LEU A 207 12.21 25.05 -18.84
N HIS A 208 11.24 25.76 -18.25
CA HIS A 208 11.12 27.22 -18.41
C HIS A 208 11.03 27.94 -17.06
N TYR A 209 11.72 27.42 -16.04
CA TYR A 209 12.10 28.19 -14.86
C TYR A 209 13.56 27.89 -14.52
N SER A 210 14.45 28.42 -15.36
CA SER A 210 15.84 28.66 -14.98
C SER A 210 15.82 29.63 -13.80
N GLY A 211 16.07 29.12 -12.59
CA GLY A 211 16.12 29.93 -11.39
C GLY A 211 16.12 29.11 -10.11
N ASN A 212 17.26 28.47 -9.83
CA ASN A 212 17.76 28.22 -8.48
C ASN A 212 16.77 27.66 -7.44
N TRP A 213 16.34 26.41 -7.61
CA TRP A 213 15.76 25.61 -6.52
C TRP A 213 16.80 24.60 -6.04
N ASP A 214 17.74 25.08 -5.23
CA ASP A 214 18.60 24.21 -4.42
C ASP A 214 17.73 23.43 -3.43
N PHE A 215 17.35 22.21 -3.82
CA PHE A 215 16.68 21.20 -3.00
C PHE A 215 17.62 20.64 -1.93
N ASN A 216 18.18 21.51 -1.09
CA ASN A 216 19.20 21.17 -0.10
C ASN A 216 18.61 20.54 1.18
N TRP A 217 17.30 20.29 1.23
CA TRP A 217 16.60 19.81 2.44
C TRP A 217 16.33 18.30 2.38
N ILE A 218 16.20 17.73 1.18
CA ILE A 218 16.04 16.28 0.99
C ILE A 218 17.40 15.56 1.13
N THR A 219 18.50 16.20 0.74
CA THR A 219 19.86 15.73 1.02
C THR A 219 20.19 15.75 2.51
N TRP A 220 19.63 16.70 3.28
CA TRP A 220 19.90 16.81 4.73
C TRP A 220 19.25 15.69 5.56
N CYS A 221 18.05 15.21 5.19
CA CYS A 221 17.41 14.10 5.90
C CYS A 221 18.02 12.72 5.60
N VAL A 222 18.68 12.55 4.45
CA VAL A 222 19.26 11.25 4.05
C VAL A 222 20.72 11.10 4.47
N ALA A 223 21.42 12.19 4.82
CA ALA A 223 22.79 12.12 5.32
C ALA A 223 22.90 11.81 6.83
N ASN A 224 21.78 11.87 7.58
CA ASN A 224 21.74 11.66 9.03
C ASN A 224 20.89 10.43 9.46
N CYS A 225 20.75 9.42 8.60
CA CYS A 225 20.22 8.09 8.94
C CYS A 225 21.13 6.99 8.39
#